data_AF-A0A1M6I3M5-F1
#
_entry.id   AF-A0A1M6I3M5-F1
#
_cell.length_a   1.000
_cell.length_b   1.000
_cell.length_c   1.000
_cell.angle_alpha   90.00
_cell.angle_beta   90.00
_cell.angle_gamma   90.00
#
_symmetry.space_group_name_H-M   'P 1'
#
loop_
_entity.id
_entity.type
_entity.pdbx_description
1 polymer ?
#
loop_
_entity_poly.entity_id
_entity_poly.type
_entity_poly.pdbx_seq_one_letter_code
_entity_poly.pdbx_strand_id
1 'polypeptide(L)'
;MQSALTFDIKRYAINDGPGIRVTIFLKGCPLNCRWCHNPESISPQVQKLFTRSKCIGCGECVKVCPTEACRLTAEGIITDKELCTLCGKCAEVCPTLAIEMSGQQQTVAELLEIIEKERPFFNQSGGGVTFSGGEPLLYPDFLCEILNACGERNIHRCIDTAGLVKTETLLEVAKRTDLFLFDLKHMNSDKHKEWTGVGNELILQNLYALAESGADIQIRIPLIEGVNADTENLTAMATYVANLPGKKKPVSLLPYHNIATGKDQKLGQIRDMSGMEEPSAEKINKTIKLFAQYDLVATVGG
;
A
#
# COMPACT_ATOMS: atom_id res chain seq x y z
N MET A 1 1.42 16.56 -18.87
CA MET A 1 1.46 16.50 -17.40
C MET A 1 1.17 15.08 -17.01
N GLN A 2 2.06 14.44 -16.28
CA GLN A 2 1.86 13.04 -15.87
C GLN A 2 0.65 12.92 -14.94
N SER A 3 0.08 11.71 -14.89
CA SER A 3 -1.04 11.39 -14.02
C SER A 3 -0.99 9.93 -13.57
N ALA A 4 -1.58 9.65 -12.43
CA ALA A 4 -1.69 8.30 -11.87
C ALA A 4 -3.11 8.05 -11.36
N LEU A 5 -3.46 6.78 -11.23
CA LEU A 5 -4.75 6.39 -10.69
C LEU A 5 -4.63 6.24 -9.17
N THR A 6 -5.28 7.13 -8.42
CA THR A 6 -5.30 7.12 -6.95
C THR A 6 -6.59 6.48 -6.44
N PHE A 7 -6.57 5.72 -5.35
CA PHE A 7 -7.81 5.25 -4.71
C PHE A 7 -8.14 5.97 -3.40
N ASP A 8 -7.16 6.60 -2.76
CA ASP A 8 -7.37 7.34 -1.52
C ASP A 8 -6.26 8.41 -1.35
N ILE A 9 -6.57 9.47 -0.61
CA ILE A 9 -5.62 10.49 -0.18
C ILE A 9 -5.85 10.72 1.31
N LYS A 10 -4.92 10.22 2.13
CA LYS A 10 -5.02 10.33 3.58
C LYS A 10 -4.17 11.49 4.08
N ARG A 11 -4.83 12.43 4.72
CA ARG A 11 -4.18 13.53 5.44
C ARG A 11 -3.91 13.12 6.88
N TYR A 12 -2.95 13.77 7.51
CA TYR A 12 -2.58 13.54 8.91
C TYR A 12 -2.09 12.11 9.21
N ALA A 13 -1.45 11.47 8.24
CA ALA A 13 -0.88 10.15 8.42
C ALA A 13 0.36 10.23 9.33
N ILE A 14 0.42 9.37 10.35
CA ILE A 14 1.52 9.30 11.33
C ILE A 14 2.29 7.97 11.31
N ASN A 15 1.80 6.99 10.56
CA ASN A 15 2.38 5.65 10.42
C ASN A 15 2.87 5.38 8.99
N ASP A 16 2.97 6.43 8.18
CA ASP A 16 3.38 6.33 6.76
C ASP A 16 4.72 7.05 6.56
N GLY A 17 5.56 7.09 7.60
CA GLY A 17 6.86 7.76 7.65
C GLY A 17 6.95 8.84 8.73
N PRO A 18 8.07 9.58 8.80
CA PRO A 18 8.32 10.54 9.87
C PRO A 18 7.40 11.77 9.80
N GLY A 19 7.01 12.26 10.97
CA GLY A 19 6.16 13.44 11.13
C GLY A 19 4.71 13.21 10.66
N ILE A 20 3.98 14.30 10.49
CA ILE A 20 2.62 14.31 9.93
C ILE A 20 2.73 14.35 8.41
N ARG A 21 2.07 13.40 7.75
CA ARG A 21 2.20 13.22 6.30
C ARG A 21 0.87 13.26 5.57
N VAL A 22 0.96 13.58 4.29
CA VAL A 22 -0.09 13.27 3.31
C VAL A 22 0.33 12.01 2.58
N THR A 23 -0.50 10.97 2.64
CA THR A 23 -0.25 9.73 1.91
C THR A 23 -1.15 9.68 0.68
N ILE A 24 -0.54 9.63 -0.49
CA ILE A 24 -1.21 9.43 -1.78
C ILE A 24 -1.20 7.93 -2.07
N PHE A 25 -2.38 7.31 -2.07
CA PHE A 25 -2.51 5.87 -2.32
C PHE A 25 -2.82 5.58 -3.79
N LEU A 26 -1.83 5.03 -4.50
CA LEU A 26 -1.89 4.68 -5.92
C LEU A 26 -2.49 3.28 -6.13
N LYS A 27 -3.16 3.07 -7.28
CA LYS A 27 -3.73 1.76 -7.69
C LYS A 27 -2.74 0.96 -8.52
N GLY A 28 -2.92 -0.36 -8.59
CA GLY A 28 -1.98 -1.30 -9.20
C GLY A 28 -0.98 -1.82 -8.18
N CYS A 29 -0.91 -3.14 -8.00
CA CYS A 29 0.13 -3.82 -7.22
C CYS A 29 0.49 -5.13 -7.93
N PRO A 30 1.79 -5.46 -8.10
CA PRO A 30 2.18 -6.73 -8.68
C PRO A 30 2.06 -7.90 -7.67
N LEU A 31 1.80 -7.59 -6.39
CA LEU A 31 1.55 -8.57 -5.33
C LEU A 31 0.04 -8.71 -5.08
N ASN A 32 -0.35 -9.86 -4.53
CA ASN A 32 -1.68 -10.19 -4.06
C ASN A 32 -1.62 -10.79 -2.64
N CYS A 33 -1.00 -10.08 -1.71
CA CYS A 33 -0.84 -10.51 -0.31
C CYS A 33 -2.17 -10.96 0.32
N ARG A 34 -2.21 -12.12 0.96
CA ARG A 34 -3.43 -12.60 1.64
C ARG A 34 -3.89 -11.68 2.77
N TRP A 35 -2.99 -10.90 3.37
CA TRP A 35 -3.31 -9.89 4.40
C TRP A 35 -3.45 -8.46 3.85
N CYS A 36 -3.62 -8.27 2.54
CA CYS A 36 -3.66 -6.92 1.96
C CYS A 36 -4.74 -6.06 2.63
N HIS A 37 -4.34 -4.93 3.22
CA HIS A 37 -5.27 -3.99 3.85
C HIS A 37 -6.02 -3.11 2.84
N ASN A 38 -5.61 -3.10 1.58
CA ASN A 38 -6.20 -2.32 0.50
C ASN A 38 -6.34 -3.20 -0.77
N PRO A 39 -7.16 -4.26 -0.77
CA PRO A 39 -7.32 -5.12 -1.95
C PRO A 39 -7.81 -4.37 -3.20
N GLU A 40 -8.51 -3.25 -3.02
CA GLU A 40 -8.90 -2.31 -4.07
C GLU A 40 -7.71 -1.61 -4.74
N SER A 41 -6.52 -1.68 -4.15
CA SER A 41 -5.29 -1.15 -4.75
C SER A 41 -4.62 -2.14 -5.70
N ILE A 42 -4.97 -3.42 -5.71
CA ILE A 42 -4.25 -4.44 -6.49
C ILE A 42 -4.48 -4.26 -7.99
N SER A 43 -5.75 -4.04 -8.39
CA SER A 43 -6.07 -3.75 -9.79
C SER A 43 -5.55 -2.37 -10.18
N PRO A 44 -4.86 -2.25 -11.34
CA PRO A 44 -4.48 -0.94 -11.88
C PRO A 44 -5.68 -0.21 -12.53
N GLN A 45 -6.84 -0.85 -12.59
CA GLN A 45 -8.06 -0.30 -13.19
C GLN A 45 -9.03 0.20 -12.13
N VAL A 46 -9.84 1.19 -12.49
CA VAL A 46 -10.98 1.65 -11.68
C VAL A 46 -11.86 0.46 -11.31
N GLN A 47 -12.36 0.43 -10.08
CA GLN A 47 -13.23 -0.64 -9.58
C GLN A 47 -14.47 -0.06 -8.92
N LYS A 48 -15.61 -0.72 -9.11
CA LYS A 48 -16.83 -0.43 -8.37
C LYS A 48 -16.80 -1.19 -7.05
N LEU A 49 -17.05 -0.48 -5.95
CA LEU A 49 -17.23 -1.03 -4.61
C LEU A 49 -18.70 -1.04 -4.25
N PHE A 50 -19.15 -2.09 -3.53
CA PHE A 50 -20.52 -2.19 -3.03
C PHE A 50 -20.56 -2.62 -1.57
N THR A 51 -21.15 -1.79 -0.71
CA THR A 51 -21.37 -2.10 0.70
C THR A 51 -22.85 -2.42 0.93
N ARG A 52 -23.18 -3.72 1.05
CA ARG A 52 -24.57 -4.18 1.19
C ARG A 52 -25.33 -3.51 2.33
N SER A 53 -24.72 -3.40 3.50
CA SER A 53 -25.35 -2.83 4.71
C SER A 53 -25.76 -1.35 4.56
N LYS A 54 -25.19 -0.62 3.61
CA LYS A 54 -25.58 0.77 3.30
C LYS A 54 -26.72 0.86 2.27
N CYS A 55 -27.03 -0.20 1.54
CA CYS A 55 -27.97 -0.15 0.42
C CYS A 55 -29.43 -0.19 0.91
N ILE A 56 -30.18 0.88 0.64
CA ILE A 56 -31.61 1.01 1.00
C ILE A 56 -32.58 0.51 -0.09
N GLY A 57 -32.08 -0.05 -1.19
CA GLY A 57 -32.92 -0.63 -2.25
C GLY A 57 -33.71 0.39 -3.08
N CYS A 58 -33.28 1.66 -3.13
CA CYS A 58 -34.00 2.73 -3.83
C CYS A 58 -34.03 2.56 -5.37
N GLY A 59 -33.16 1.73 -5.94
CA GLY A 59 -33.14 1.41 -7.37
C GLY A 59 -32.59 2.50 -8.29
N GLU A 60 -32.11 3.63 -7.77
CA GLU A 60 -31.67 4.75 -8.61
C GLU A 60 -30.48 4.38 -9.51
N CYS A 61 -29.54 3.61 -8.97
CA CYS A 61 -28.41 3.06 -9.73
C CYS A 61 -28.83 2.16 -10.90
N VAL A 62 -29.98 1.50 -10.83
CA VAL A 62 -30.53 0.67 -11.92
C VAL A 62 -31.04 1.58 -13.03
N LYS A 63 -31.81 2.62 -12.70
CA LYS A 63 -32.41 3.55 -13.66
C LYS A 63 -31.36 4.29 -14.50
N VAL A 64 -30.24 4.68 -13.89
CA VAL A 64 -29.19 5.45 -14.57
C VAL A 64 -28.14 4.59 -15.27
N CYS A 65 -28.20 3.26 -15.15
CA CYS A 65 -27.19 2.37 -15.70
C CYS A 65 -27.35 2.28 -17.23
N PRO A 66 -26.39 2.80 -18.03
CA PRO A 66 -26.57 2.90 -19.49
C PRO A 66 -26.47 1.55 -20.21
N THR A 67 -25.93 0.53 -19.54
CA THR A 67 -25.73 -0.83 -20.08
C THR A 67 -26.59 -1.88 -19.39
N GLU A 68 -27.54 -1.45 -18.55
CA GLU A 68 -28.43 -2.34 -17.79
C GLU A 68 -27.70 -3.39 -16.93
N ALA A 69 -26.45 -3.07 -16.56
CA ALA A 69 -25.60 -3.96 -15.76
C ALA A 69 -26.03 -4.06 -14.29
N CYS A 70 -26.77 -3.09 -13.75
CA CYS A 70 -27.23 -3.09 -12.36
C CYS A 70 -28.64 -3.67 -12.24
N ARG A 71 -28.84 -4.63 -11.34
CA ARG A 71 -30.16 -5.21 -11.02
C ARG A 71 -30.42 -5.17 -9.52
N LEU A 72 -31.64 -4.81 -9.14
CA LEU A 72 -32.09 -4.87 -7.75
C LEU A 72 -32.67 -6.26 -7.45
N THR A 73 -32.12 -6.93 -6.43
CA THR A 73 -32.59 -8.21 -5.90
C THR A 73 -32.92 -8.10 -4.41
N ALA A 74 -33.42 -9.18 -3.80
CA ALA A 74 -33.68 -9.26 -2.36
C ALA A 74 -32.39 -9.05 -1.53
N GLU A 75 -31.24 -9.46 -2.09
CA GLU A 75 -29.89 -9.35 -1.54
C GLU A 75 -29.21 -8.02 -1.89
N GLY A 76 -29.90 -7.09 -2.54
CA GLY A 76 -29.41 -5.75 -2.85
C GLY A 76 -29.08 -5.55 -4.33
N ILE A 77 -28.08 -4.72 -4.63
CA ILE A 77 -27.70 -4.45 -6.01
C ILE A 77 -26.68 -5.49 -6.46
N ILE A 78 -27.02 -6.25 -7.51
CA ILE A 78 -26.09 -7.11 -8.23
C ILE A 78 -25.64 -6.37 -9.48
N THR A 79 -24.35 -6.44 -9.80
CA THR A 79 -23.78 -5.85 -11.01
C THR A 79 -23.22 -6.94 -11.90
N ASP A 80 -23.72 -7.01 -13.12
CA ASP A 80 -23.16 -7.85 -14.18
C ASP A 80 -21.81 -7.26 -14.62
N LYS A 81 -20.73 -8.03 -14.41
CA LYS A 81 -19.36 -7.59 -14.70
C LYS A 81 -19.07 -7.53 -16.20
N GLU A 82 -19.77 -8.31 -17.02
CA GLU A 82 -19.55 -8.35 -18.47
C GLU A 82 -20.23 -7.15 -19.16
N LEU A 83 -21.33 -6.65 -18.60
CA LEU A 83 -22.04 -5.47 -19.11
C LEU A 83 -21.56 -4.14 -18.52
N CYS A 84 -20.96 -4.16 -17.32
CA CYS A 84 -20.58 -2.95 -16.62
C CYS A 84 -19.35 -2.30 -17.26
N THR A 85 -19.50 -1.06 -17.74
CA THR A 85 -18.40 -0.26 -18.31
C THR A 85 -17.64 0.55 -17.25
N LEU A 86 -17.94 0.35 -15.96
CA LEU A 86 -17.35 1.10 -14.84
C LEU A 86 -17.50 2.63 -14.96
N CYS A 87 -18.52 3.11 -15.68
CA CYS A 87 -18.76 4.54 -15.92
C CYS A 87 -19.11 5.40 -14.69
N GLY A 88 -19.23 4.82 -13.50
CA GLY A 88 -19.42 5.58 -12.25
C GLY A 88 -20.81 6.16 -11.99
N LYS A 89 -21.69 6.30 -13.00
CA LYS A 89 -23.05 6.89 -12.86
C LYS A 89 -23.86 6.31 -11.69
N CYS A 90 -23.75 5.01 -11.45
CA CYS A 90 -24.44 4.35 -10.34
C CYS A 90 -23.94 4.78 -8.95
N ALA A 91 -22.67 5.19 -8.83
CA ALA A 91 -22.09 5.74 -7.60
C ALA A 91 -22.53 7.19 -7.38
N GLU A 92 -22.54 8.01 -8.45
CA GLU A 92 -22.94 9.42 -8.41
C GLU A 92 -24.34 9.63 -7.83
N VAL A 93 -25.27 8.72 -8.15
CA VAL A 93 -26.67 8.81 -7.70
C VAL A 93 -26.95 8.03 -6.41
N CYS A 94 -25.95 7.40 -5.78
CA CYS A 94 -26.18 6.57 -4.61
C CYS A 94 -26.28 7.42 -3.33
N PRO A 95 -27.49 7.61 -2.74
CA PRO A 95 -27.67 8.57 -1.65
C PRO A 95 -26.98 8.15 -0.34
N THR A 96 -26.73 6.85 -0.16
CA THR A 96 -26.13 6.29 1.05
C THR A 96 -24.66 5.91 0.88
N LEU A 97 -24.08 6.17 -0.30
CA LEU A 97 -22.72 5.72 -0.65
C LEU A 97 -22.55 4.20 -0.44
N ALA A 98 -23.60 3.44 -0.78
CA ALA A 98 -23.52 1.99 -0.85
C ALA A 98 -22.75 1.53 -2.08
N ILE A 99 -22.76 2.32 -3.15
CA ILE A 99 -21.93 2.14 -4.34
C ILE A 99 -20.90 3.27 -4.35
N GLU A 100 -19.62 2.90 -4.43
CA GLU A 100 -18.50 3.84 -4.49
C GLU A 100 -17.57 3.43 -5.66
N MET A 101 -16.83 4.36 -6.23
CA MET A 101 -15.80 4.06 -7.23
C MET A 101 -14.42 4.18 -6.59
N SER A 102 -13.59 3.16 -6.74
CA SER A 102 -12.19 3.15 -6.33
C SER A 102 -11.30 3.35 -7.55
N GLY A 103 -10.58 4.46 -7.56
CA GLY A 103 -9.74 4.88 -8.68
C GLY A 103 -10.23 6.18 -9.28
N GLN A 104 -9.40 7.20 -9.15
CA GLN A 104 -9.59 8.51 -9.72
C GLN A 104 -8.29 8.90 -10.41
N GLN A 105 -8.38 9.35 -11.66
CA GLN A 105 -7.22 9.88 -12.36
C GLN A 105 -6.85 11.20 -11.69
N GLN A 106 -5.60 11.33 -11.25
CA GLN A 106 -5.08 12.54 -10.64
C GLN A 106 -3.81 12.95 -11.36
N THR A 107 -3.78 14.21 -11.80
CA THR A 107 -2.59 14.83 -12.39
C THR A 107 -1.61 15.26 -11.31
N VAL A 108 -0.35 15.45 -11.70
CA VAL A 108 0.67 16.01 -10.80
C VAL A 108 0.24 17.36 -10.23
N ALA A 109 -0.36 18.25 -11.03
CA ALA A 109 -0.81 19.56 -10.54
C ALA A 109 -1.89 19.45 -9.46
N GLU A 110 -2.92 18.64 -9.68
CA GLU A 110 -4.00 18.44 -8.69
C GLU A 110 -3.46 17.90 -7.36
N LEU A 111 -2.56 16.92 -7.41
CA LEU A 111 -1.97 16.36 -6.20
C LEU A 111 -1.01 17.32 -5.51
N LEU A 112 -0.22 18.10 -6.26
CA LEU A 112 0.62 19.13 -5.67
C LEU A 112 -0.20 20.19 -4.94
N GLU A 113 -1.35 20.61 -5.48
CA GLU A 113 -2.24 21.53 -4.77
C GLU A 113 -2.75 20.93 -3.44
N ILE A 114 -3.04 19.63 -3.42
CA ILE A 114 -3.46 18.94 -2.20
C ILE A 114 -2.31 18.86 -1.19
N ILE A 115 -1.12 18.47 -1.64
CA ILE A 115 0.07 18.34 -0.79
C ILE A 115 0.46 19.70 -0.20
N GLU A 116 0.44 20.75 -1.01
CA GLU A 116 0.86 22.10 -0.60
C GLU A 116 -0.05 22.69 0.49
N LYS A 117 -1.35 22.36 0.48
CA LYS A 117 -2.30 22.77 1.52
C LYS A 117 -1.93 22.27 2.90
N GLU A 118 -1.12 21.21 3.00
CA GLU A 118 -0.73 20.57 4.25
C GLU A 118 0.64 21.05 4.76
N ARG A 119 1.27 22.03 4.07
CA ARG A 119 2.55 22.63 4.45
C ARG A 119 2.66 23.07 5.91
N PRO A 120 1.64 23.68 6.56
CA PRO A 120 1.73 24.07 7.96
C PRO A 120 2.06 22.88 8.88
N PHE A 121 1.49 21.70 8.60
CA PHE A 121 1.74 20.49 9.37
C PHE A 121 3.14 19.94 9.11
N PHE A 122 3.58 19.95 7.85
CA PHE A 122 4.93 19.51 7.49
C PHE A 122 6.00 20.34 8.22
N ASN A 123 5.84 21.67 8.24
CA ASN A 123 6.76 22.58 8.91
C ASN A 123 6.82 22.35 10.43
N GLN A 124 5.70 22.00 11.06
CA GLN A 124 5.65 21.76 12.50
C GLN A 124 6.24 20.41 12.90
N SER A 125 6.01 19.37 12.10
CA SER A 125 6.36 17.99 12.46
C SER A 125 7.64 17.47 11.80
N GLY A 126 8.22 18.19 10.85
CA GLY A 126 9.25 17.66 9.95
C GLY A 126 8.70 16.60 8.98
N GLY A 127 7.40 16.71 8.64
CA GLY A 127 6.67 15.74 7.84
C GLY A 127 6.82 15.94 6.33
N GLY A 128 5.87 15.43 5.54
CA GLY A 128 5.87 15.62 4.09
C GLY A 128 4.87 14.72 3.36
N VAL A 129 5.23 14.30 2.15
CA VAL A 129 4.37 13.43 1.32
C VAL A 129 4.88 11.99 1.32
N THR A 130 3.97 11.03 1.37
CA THR A 130 4.24 9.60 1.12
C THR A 130 3.47 9.14 -0.09
N PHE A 131 4.12 8.45 -1.01
CA PHE A 131 3.45 7.70 -2.08
C PHE A 131 3.40 6.23 -1.66
N SER A 132 2.19 5.70 -1.51
CA SER A 132 1.90 4.32 -1.06
C SER A 132 0.73 3.78 -1.91
N GLY A 133 0.00 2.77 -1.43
CA GLY A 133 -1.19 2.21 -2.07
C GLY A 133 -1.01 0.77 -2.42
N GLY A 134 -1.04 0.48 -3.72
CA GLY A 134 -0.56 -0.76 -4.28
C GLY A 134 0.97 -0.71 -4.34
N GLU A 135 1.52 -0.49 -5.53
CA GLU A 135 2.96 -0.33 -5.75
C GLU A 135 3.23 0.98 -6.50
N PRO A 136 3.69 2.04 -5.80
CA PRO A 136 3.95 3.33 -6.42
C PRO A 136 4.91 3.27 -7.59
N LEU A 137 5.90 2.38 -7.53
CA LEU A 137 6.95 2.25 -8.54
C LEU A 137 6.42 1.73 -9.90
N LEU A 138 5.14 1.34 -10.00
CA LEU A 138 4.47 1.09 -11.29
C LEU A 138 4.20 2.38 -12.10
N TYR A 139 4.34 3.56 -11.51
CA TYR A 139 4.14 4.87 -12.15
C TYR A 139 5.43 5.71 -12.14
N PRO A 140 6.54 5.25 -12.75
CA PRO A 140 7.83 5.90 -12.57
C PRO A 140 7.91 7.31 -13.15
N ASP A 141 7.30 7.58 -14.30
CA ASP A 141 7.32 8.92 -14.90
C ASP A 141 6.54 9.93 -14.07
N PHE A 142 5.37 9.53 -13.58
CA PHE A 142 4.55 10.31 -12.65
C PHE A 142 5.30 10.57 -11.33
N LEU A 143 5.90 9.53 -10.73
CA LEU A 143 6.68 9.66 -9.50
C LEU A 143 7.85 10.62 -9.69
N CYS A 144 8.63 10.47 -10.76
CA CYS A 144 9.75 11.37 -11.04
C CYS A 144 9.31 12.84 -11.16
N GLU A 145 8.19 13.12 -11.86
CA GLU A 145 7.66 14.48 -12.01
C GLU A 145 7.23 15.06 -10.66
N ILE A 146 6.41 14.34 -9.88
CA ILE A 146 5.88 14.86 -8.61
C ILE A 146 6.95 14.96 -7.51
N LEU A 147 7.89 14.01 -7.45
CA LEU A 147 8.99 14.03 -6.47
C LEU A 147 9.94 15.21 -6.73
N ASN A 148 10.21 15.53 -8.00
CA ASN A 148 10.97 16.74 -8.34
C ASN A 148 10.22 18.00 -7.90
N ALA A 149 8.94 18.11 -8.23
CA ALA A 149 8.13 19.27 -7.86
C ALA A 149 7.99 19.45 -6.33
N CYS A 150 7.87 18.36 -5.57
CA CYS A 150 7.93 18.38 -4.10
C CYS A 150 9.31 18.82 -3.59
N GLY A 151 10.38 18.35 -4.23
CA GLY A 151 11.76 18.70 -3.89
C GLY A 151 12.06 20.20 -4.05
N GLU A 152 11.67 20.78 -5.19
CA GLU A 152 11.77 22.24 -5.45
C GLU A 152 11.05 23.08 -4.39
N ARG A 153 10.05 22.48 -3.73
CA ARG A 153 9.22 23.07 -2.67
C ARG A 153 9.69 22.73 -1.26
N ASN A 154 10.85 22.07 -1.13
CA ASN A 154 11.42 21.59 0.12
C ASN A 154 10.43 20.71 0.94
N ILE A 155 9.64 19.88 0.27
CA ILE A 155 8.75 18.91 0.91
C ILE A 155 9.48 17.57 0.97
N HIS A 156 9.54 16.96 2.15
CA HIS A 156 10.14 15.63 2.33
C HIS A 156 9.33 14.55 1.60
N ARG A 157 10.03 13.71 0.84
CA ARG A 157 9.44 12.72 -0.07
C ARG A 157 9.72 11.30 0.41
N CYS A 158 8.64 10.57 0.68
CA CYS A 158 8.69 9.19 1.14
C CYS A 158 8.02 8.28 0.10
N ILE A 159 8.60 7.10 -0.14
CA ILE A 159 8.00 6.04 -0.96
C ILE A 159 7.82 4.80 -0.10
N ASP A 160 6.60 4.26 -0.10
CA ASP A 160 6.22 3.01 0.56
C ASP A 160 6.01 1.93 -0.50
N THR A 161 6.88 0.91 -0.52
CA THR A 161 7.04 0.00 -1.66
C THR A 161 7.32 -1.44 -1.24
N ALA A 162 6.85 -2.39 -2.05
CA ALA A 162 7.24 -3.79 -1.98
C ALA A 162 8.45 -4.11 -2.88
N GLY A 163 8.89 -3.16 -3.71
CA GLY A 163 10.13 -3.23 -4.47
C GLY A 163 10.13 -4.22 -5.64
N LEU A 164 8.97 -4.68 -6.10
CA LEU A 164 8.88 -5.60 -7.26
C LEU A 164 8.76 -4.82 -8.58
N VAL A 165 9.88 -4.22 -8.99
CA VAL A 165 10.02 -3.50 -10.28
C VAL A 165 11.40 -3.76 -10.88
N LYS A 166 11.66 -3.26 -12.08
CA LYS A 166 13.02 -3.26 -12.65
C LYS A 166 13.96 -2.45 -11.75
N THR A 167 15.17 -2.96 -11.52
CA THR A 167 16.15 -2.30 -10.63
C THR A 167 16.50 -0.89 -11.12
N GLU A 168 16.58 -0.67 -12.43
CA GLU A 168 16.87 0.64 -13.01
C GLU A 168 15.76 1.65 -12.69
N THR A 169 14.50 1.20 -12.70
CA THR A 169 13.35 2.04 -12.34
C THR A 169 13.41 2.45 -10.87
N LEU A 170 13.70 1.51 -9.97
CA LEU A 170 13.85 1.79 -8.55
C LEU A 170 14.97 2.81 -8.29
N LEU A 171 16.15 2.58 -8.88
CA LEU A 171 17.32 3.44 -8.69
C LEU A 171 17.14 4.83 -9.30
N GLU A 172 16.41 4.96 -10.42
CA GLU A 172 16.10 6.28 -10.98
C GLU A 172 15.20 7.09 -10.05
N VAL A 173 14.14 6.45 -9.51
CA VAL A 173 13.23 7.09 -8.55
C VAL A 173 13.95 7.42 -7.23
N ALA A 174 14.90 6.58 -6.81
CA ALA A 174 15.69 6.79 -5.59
C ALA A 174 16.47 8.11 -5.59
N LYS A 175 16.89 8.62 -6.76
CA LYS A 175 17.58 9.92 -6.89
C LYS A 175 16.75 11.13 -6.43
N ARG A 176 15.45 10.95 -6.21
CA ARG A 176 14.48 12.01 -5.89
C ARG A 176 13.69 11.72 -4.61
N THR A 177 14.09 10.69 -3.89
CA THR A 177 13.37 10.18 -2.72
C THR A 177 14.23 10.38 -1.49
N ASP A 178 13.65 10.93 -0.42
CA ASP A 178 14.38 11.18 0.82
C ASP A 178 14.38 9.94 1.72
N LEU A 179 13.28 9.16 1.71
CA LEU A 179 13.13 7.96 2.51
C LEU A 179 12.34 6.88 1.75
N PHE A 180 12.81 5.64 1.85
CA PHE A 180 12.03 4.46 1.49
C PHE A 180 11.51 3.74 2.73
N LEU A 181 10.21 3.50 2.74
CA LEU A 181 9.55 2.49 3.55
C LEU A 181 9.51 1.22 2.70
N PHE A 182 10.34 0.23 3.03
CA PHE A 182 10.52 -0.95 2.20
C PHE A 182 9.98 -2.20 2.89
N ASP A 183 8.97 -2.83 2.29
CA ASP A 183 8.36 -4.03 2.82
C ASP A 183 9.24 -5.28 2.65
N LEU A 184 9.53 -5.97 3.75
CA LEU A 184 10.18 -7.28 3.77
C LEU A 184 9.21 -8.32 4.34
N LYS A 185 8.66 -9.16 3.46
CA LYS A 185 7.49 -10.00 3.77
C LYS A 185 7.85 -11.44 4.15
N HIS A 186 8.84 -12.05 3.48
CA HIS A 186 9.32 -13.41 3.76
C HIS A 186 10.71 -13.60 3.10
N MET A 187 11.58 -14.46 3.66
CA MET A 187 12.91 -14.74 3.07
C MET A 187 12.92 -15.93 2.10
N ASN A 188 12.16 -16.98 2.39
CA ASN A 188 11.95 -18.09 1.44
C ASN A 188 11.01 -17.66 0.30
N SER A 189 11.43 -17.85 -0.95
CA SER A 189 10.68 -17.41 -2.15
C SER A 189 9.40 -18.23 -2.40
N ASP A 190 9.42 -19.55 -2.18
CA ASP A 190 8.23 -20.38 -2.37
C ASP A 190 7.12 -19.99 -1.39
N LYS A 191 7.48 -19.78 -0.12
CA LYS A 191 6.58 -19.23 0.91
C LYS A 191 6.13 -17.82 0.54
N HIS A 192 7.03 -16.95 0.08
CA HIS A 192 6.65 -15.61 -0.36
C HIS A 192 5.59 -15.68 -1.47
N LYS A 193 5.77 -16.57 -2.45
CA LYS A 193 4.85 -16.79 -3.56
C LYS A 193 3.50 -17.36 -3.12
N GLU A 194 3.51 -18.31 -2.20
CA GLU A 194 2.29 -18.87 -1.59
C GLU A 194 1.40 -17.79 -0.99
N TRP A 195 2.01 -16.82 -0.33
CA TRP A 195 1.32 -15.80 0.46
C TRP A 195 1.07 -14.48 -0.27
N THR A 196 1.85 -14.17 -1.30
CA THR A 196 1.79 -12.89 -2.04
C THR A 196 1.56 -13.05 -3.54
N GLY A 197 1.58 -14.27 -4.07
CA GLY A 197 1.40 -14.57 -5.50
C GLY A 197 2.67 -14.50 -6.35
N VAL A 198 3.79 -14.01 -5.81
CA VAL A 198 5.05 -13.81 -6.54
C VAL A 198 6.27 -14.20 -5.71
N GLY A 199 7.38 -14.56 -6.34
CA GLY A 199 8.67 -14.78 -5.66
C GLY A 199 9.29 -13.46 -5.14
N ASN A 200 10.27 -13.56 -4.26
CA ASN A 200 10.94 -12.41 -3.65
C ASN A 200 12.35 -12.12 -4.17
N GLU A 201 12.85 -12.89 -5.15
CA GLU A 201 14.25 -12.82 -5.59
C GLU A 201 14.61 -11.41 -6.08
N LEU A 202 13.78 -10.84 -6.97
CA LEU A 202 13.96 -9.49 -7.48
C LEU A 202 13.75 -8.43 -6.39
N ILE A 203 12.84 -8.67 -5.44
CA ILE A 203 12.58 -7.76 -4.30
C ILE A 203 13.82 -7.65 -3.42
N LEU A 204 14.43 -8.80 -3.07
CA LEU A 204 15.66 -8.86 -2.28
C LEU A 204 16.86 -8.30 -3.07
N GLN A 205 16.95 -8.55 -4.38
CA GLN A 205 17.97 -7.91 -5.21
C GLN A 205 17.82 -6.37 -5.19
N ASN A 206 16.60 -5.89 -5.33
CA ASN A 206 16.29 -4.47 -5.37
C ASN A 206 16.53 -3.77 -4.02
N LEU A 207 16.18 -4.39 -2.90
CA LEU A 207 16.49 -3.87 -1.58
C LEU A 207 18.00 -3.76 -1.36
N TYR A 208 18.78 -4.75 -1.81
CA TYR A 208 20.24 -4.69 -1.75
C TYR A 208 20.80 -3.55 -2.60
N ALA A 209 20.39 -3.45 -3.86
CA ALA A 209 20.84 -2.39 -4.78
C ALA A 209 20.45 -0.99 -4.27
N LEU A 210 19.26 -0.85 -3.69
CA LEU A 210 18.79 0.40 -3.09
C LEU A 210 19.66 0.78 -1.89
N ALA A 211 19.99 -0.17 -1.02
CA ALA A 211 20.89 0.07 0.09
C ALA A 211 22.31 0.46 -0.40
N GLU A 212 22.80 -0.18 -1.46
CA GLU A 212 24.11 0.09 -2.05
C GLU A 212 24.19 1.50 -2.65
N SER A 213 23.08 1.99 -3.21
CA SER A 213 22.97 3.37 -3.72
C SER A 213 23.08 4.44 -2.63
N GLY A 214 23.04 4.06 -1.35
CA GLY A 214 23.11 4.97 -0.21
C GLY A 214 21.76 5.58 0.19
N ALA A 215 20.66 5.11 -0.39
CA ALA A 215 19.31 5.55 -0.02
C ALA A 215 19.03 5.33 1.47
N ASP A 216 18.25 6.24 2.06
CA ASP A 216 17.71 6.05 3.40
C ASP A 216 16.51 5.11 3.34
N ILE A 217 16.53 4.08 4.18
CA ILE A 217 15.60 2.97 4.13
C ILE A 217 15.20 2.59 5.54
N GLN A 218 13.89 2.49 5.76
CA GLN A 218 13.28 1.86 6.92
C GLN A 218 12.60 0.58 6.46
N ILE A 219 13.01 -0.55 7.03
CA ILE A 219 12.44 -1.86 6.72
C ILE A 219 11.11 -1.99 7.42
N ARG A 220 10.08 -2.45 6.72
CA ARG A 220 8.75 -2.72 7.27
C ARG A 220 8.45 -4.20 7.17
N ILE A 221 8.09 -4.81 8.29
CA ILE A 221 7.78 -6.24 8.37
C ILE A 221 6.33 -6.37 8.85
N PRO A 222 5.37 -6.69 7.97
CA PRO A 222 4.06 -7.16 8.41
C PRO A 222 4.26 -8.47 9.16
N LEU A 223 4.18 -8.45 10.48
CA LEU A 223 4.48 -9.60 11.33
C LEU A 223 3.21 -10.41 11.55
N ILE A 224 3.19 -11.64 11.05
CA ILE A 224 1.99 -12.48 11.00
C ILE A 224 2.33 -13.90 11.46
N GLU A 225 1.63 -14.36 12.49
CA GLU A 225 1.79 -15.72 12.98
C GLU A 225 1.22 -16.71 11.95
N GLY A 226 1.92 -17.83 11.74
CA GLY A 226 1.60 -18.81 10.69
C GLY A 226 2.17 -18.49 9.30
N VAL A 227 2.65 -17.26 9.07
CA VAL A 227 3.20 -16.82 7.77
C VAL A 227 4.70 -16.60 7.83
N ASN A 228 5.16 -15.64 8.64
CA ASN A 228 6.54 -15.15 8.64
C ASN A 228 7.12 -14.89 10.03
N ALA A 229 6.33 -15.10 11.09
CA ALA A 229 6.74 -14.88 12.48
C ALA A 229 7.44 -16.10 13.12
N ASP A 230 7.81 -17.12 12.35
CA ASP A 230 8.62 -18.23 12.85
C ASP A 230 10.09 -17.82 13.01
N THR A 231 10.79 -18.48 13.94
CA THR A 231 12.16 -18.10 14.32
C THR A 231 13.15 -18.23 13.16
N GLU A 232 12.97 -19.22 12.28
CA GLU A 232 13.86 -19.44 11.14
C GLU A 232 13.80 -18.25 10.18
N ASN A 233 12.59 -17.89 9.73
CA ASN A 233 12.39 -16.76 8.84
C ASN A 233 12.81 -15.43 9.49
N LEU A 234 12.49 -15.19 10.76
CA LEU A 234 12.89 -13.97 11.47
C LEU A 234 14.42 -13.84 11.61
N THR A 235 15.11 -14.96 11.86
CA THR A 235 16.58 -15.01 11.90
C THR A 235 17.17 -14.69 10.53
N ALA A 236 16.59 -15.25 9.46
CA ALA A 236 16.99 -14.97 8.09
C ALA A 236 16.77 -13.50 7.71
N MET A 237 15.64 -12.91 8.10
CA MET A 237 15.36 -11.48 7.88
C MET A 237 16.38 -10.60 8.60
N ALA A 238 16.61 -10.85 9.90
CA ALA A 238 17.58 -10.09 10.68
C ALA A 238 19.00 -10.20 10.10
N THR A 239 19.41 -11.41 9.70
CA THR A 239 20.70 -11.65 9.05
C THR A 239 20.80 -10.88 7.73
N TYR A 240 19.79 -10.96 6.87
CA TYR A 240 19.79 -10.26 5.59
C TYR A 240 19.86 -8.74 5.77
N VAL A 241 19.00 -8.17 6.61
CA VAL A 241 18.96 -6.71 6.87
C VAL A 241 20.27 -6.22 7.49
N ALA A 242 20.88 -7.01 8.39
CA ALA A 242 22.15 -6.65 9.02
C ALA A 242 23.34 -6.64 8.03
N ASN A 243 23.24 -7.41 6.93
CA ASN A 243 24.25 -7.48 5.87
C ASN A 243 23.96 -6.53 4.69
N LEU A 244 22.88 -5.74 4.73
CA LEU A 244 22.67 -4.69 3.73
C LEU A 244 23.80 -3.64 3.80
N PRO A 245 24.26 -3.14 2.65
CA PRO A 245 25.33 -2.15 2.60
C PRO A 245 24.91 -0.80 3.23
N GLY A 246 25.92 -0.07 3.71
CA GLY A 246 25.75 1.26 4.29
C GLY A 246 25.34 1.25 5.76
N LYS A 247 24.64 2.31 6.19
CA LYS A 247 24.15 2.44 7.58
C LYS A 247 23.12 1.35 7.88
N LYS A 248 23.09 0.87 9.13
CA LYS A 248 22.07 -0.06 9.62
C LYS A 248 20.67 0.55 9.43
N LYS A 249 19.75 -0.25 8.91
CA LYS A 249 18.38 0.19 8.59
C LYS A 249 17.46 -0.08 9.79
N PRO A 250 16.71 0.92 10.28
CA PRO A 250 15.71 0.68 11.32
C PRO A 250 14.63 -0.27 10.80
N VAL A 251 14.04 -1.04 11.70
CA VAL A 251 13.00 -2.03 11.39
C VAL A 251 11.71 -1.69 12.12
N SER A 252 10.63 -1.55 11.37
CA SER A 252 9.27 -1.42 11.88
C SER A 252 8.53 -2.74 11.77
N LEU A 253 8.19 -3.32 12.92
CA LEU A 253 7.28 -4.44 13.01
C LEU A 253 5.85 -3.91 12.94
N LEU A 254 5.06 -4.43 12.01
CA LEU A 254 3.66 -4.10 11.82
C LEU A 254 2.82 -5.34 12.16
N PRO A 255 2.38 -5.50 13.43
CA PRO A 255 1.56 -6.63 13.83
C PRO A 255 0.31 -6.72 12.95
N TYR A 256 0.06 -7.90 12.41
CA TYR A 256 -1.18 -8.15 11.69
C TYR A 256 -2.39 -7.99 12.61
N HIS A 257 -3.44 -7.35 12.08
CA HIS A 257 -4.74 -7.25 12.71
C HIS A 257 -5.83 -7.64 11.71
N ASN A 258 -6.80 -8.43 12.15
CA ASN A 258 -7.86 -8.95 11.28
C ASN A 258 -9.00 -7.93 11.00
N ILE A 259 -8.64 -6.66 10.76
CA ILE A 259 -9.60 -5.55 10.63
C ILE A 259 -9.99 -5.30 9.16
N ALA A 260 -9.15 -5.71 8.19
CA ALA A 260 -9.32 -5.36 6.78
C ALA A 260 -10.30 -6.24 5.97
N THR A 261 -10.90 -7.26 6.58
CA THR A 261 -11.76 -8.26 5.90
C THR A 261 -12.96 -7.66 5.17
N GLY A 262 -13.44 -6.48 5.62
CA GLY A 262 -14.58 -5.80 5.01
C GLY A 262 -14.31 -5.27 3.59
N LYS A 263 -13.05 -5.07 3.18
CA LYS A 263 -12.74 -4.46 1.87
C LYS A 263 -12.84 -5.43 0.70
N ASP A 264 -12.40 -6.69 0.86
CA ASP A 264 -12.59 -7.72 -0.16
C ASP A 264 -14.08 -7.95 -0.44
N GLN A 265 -14.92 -7.94 0.61
CA GLN A 265 -16.38 -8.06 0.46
C GLN A 265 -16.98 -6.94 -0.39
N LYS A 266 -16.47 -5.70 -0.26
CA LYS A 266 -16.91 -4.57 -1.09
C LYS A 266 -16.59 -4.77 -2.58
N LEU A 267 -15.55 -5.55 -2.89
CA LEU A 267 -15.17 -5.91 -4.26
C LEU A 267 -15.93 -7.15 -4.77
N GLY A 268 -16.80 -7.75 -3.95
CA GLY A 268 -17.42 -9.03 -4.24
C GLY A 268 -16.40 -10.18 -4.32
N GLN A 269 -15.32 -10.08 -3.54
CA GLN A 269 -14.25 -11.08 -3.45
C GLN A 269 -14.30 -11.77 -2.09
N ILE A 270 -13.88 -13.04 -2.08
CA ILE A 270 -13.65 -13.81 -0.86
C ILE A 270 -12.17 -14.17 -0.85
N ARG A 271 -11.47 -13.73 0.19
CA ARG A 271 -10.06 -14.02 0.38
C ARG A 271 -9.92 -15.09 1.46
N ASP A 272 -9.11 -16.11 1.18
CA ASP A 272 -8.77 -17.11 2.18
C ASP A 272 -7.79 -16.51 3.19
N MET A 273 -8.29 -16.31 4.42
CA MET A 273 -7.52 -15.78 5.54
C MET A 273 -7.01 -16.88 6.47
N SER A 274 -7.21 -18.16 6.12
CA SER A 274 -6.77 -19.28 6.95
C SER A 274 -5.25 -19.31 7.10
N GLY A 275 -4.80 -19.78 8.27
CA GLY A 275 -3.38 -19.90 8.60
C GLY A 275 -2.69 -18.58 8.98
N MET A 276 -3.43 -17.49 9.18
CA MET A 276 -2.91 -16.20 9.65
C MET A 276 -3.49 -15.81 11.00
N GLU A 277 -2.63 -15.56 11.98
CA GLU A 277 -3.03 -15.10 13.30
C GLU A 277 -2.27 -13.82 13.72
N GLU A 278 -2.88 -13.04 14.61
CA GLU A 278 -2.22 -11.88 15.20
C GLU A 278 -1.06 -12.35 16.09
N PRO A 279 0.15 -11.77 15.97
CA PRO A 279 1.28 -12.17 16.80
C PRO A 279 1.05 -11.73 18.25
N SER A 280 1.36 -12.61 19.21
CA SER A 280 1.26 -12.27 20.62
C SER A 280 2.26 -11.18 21.03
N ALA A 281 1.98 -10.45 22.11
CA ALA A 281 2.92 -9.48 22.68
C ALA A 281 4.27 -10.13 23.05
N GLU A 282 4.26 -11.40 23.47
CA GLU A 282 5.48 -12.16 23.70
C GLU A 282 6.27 -12.40 22.41
N LYS A 283 5.59 -12.79 21.31
CA LYS A 283 6.21 -12.98 20.00
C LYS A 283 6.86 -11.69 19.49
N ILE A 284 6.16 -10.56 19.60
CA ILE A 284 6.67 -9.24 19.21
C ILE A 284 7.95 -8.91 20.01
N ASN A 285 7.91 -9.05 21.34
CA ASN A 285 9.07 -8.78 22.19
C ASN A 285 10.25 -9.72 21.92
N LYS A 286 9.99 -11.00 21.63
CA LYS A 286 11.03 -11.95 21.20
C LYS A 286 11.65 -11.53 19.87
N THR A 287 10.83 -11.07 18.93
CA THR A 287 11.30 -10.59 17.62
C THR A 287 12.20 -9.37 17.78
N ILE A 288 11.82 -8.38 18.59
CA ILE A 288 12.65 -7.20 18.87
C ILE A 288 14.01 -7.61 19.46
N LYS A 289 14.01 -8.50 20.46
CA LYS A 289 15.24 -9.01 21.08
C LYS A 289 16.12 -9.79 20.09
N LEU A 290 15.51 -10.55 19.17
CA LEU A 290 16.23 -11.28 18.14
C LEU A 290 16.91 -10.32 17.16
N PHE A 291 16.21 -9.29 16.68
CA PHE A 291 16.79 -8.29 15.79
C PHE A 291 17.93 -7.51 16.47
N ALA A 292 17.81 -7.21 17.76
CA ALA A 292 18.86 -6.56 18.54
C ALA A 292 20.17 -7.37 18.61
N GLN A 293 20.13 -8.71 18.48
CA GLN A 293 21.34 -9.56 18.42
C GLN A 293 22.16 -9.34 17.13
N TYR A 294 21.56 -8.71 16.12
CA TYR A 294 22.17 -8.38 14.83
C TYR A 294 22.48 -6.87 14.69
N ASP A 295 22.51 -6.15 15.82
CA ASP A 295 22.67 -4.70 15.90
C ASP A 295 21.60 -3.91 15.12
N LEU A 296 20.38 -4.46 15.05
CA LEU A 296 19.23 -3.80 14.43
C LEU A 296 18.29 -3.23 15.47
N VAL A 297 17.84 -1.99 15.25
CA VAL A 297 16.80 -1.35 16.05
C VAL A 297 15.45 -1.71 15.47
N ALA A 298 14.68 -2.53 16.19
CA ALA A 298 13.33 -2.91 15.82
C ALA A 298 12.29 -2.31 16.77
N THR A 299 11.24 -1.70 16.24
CA THR A 299 10.13 -1.10 17.00
C THR A 299 8.77 -1.50 16.44
N VAL A 300 7.74 -1.45 17.27
CA VAL A 300 6.35 -1.68 16.81
C VAL A 300 5.80 -0.38 16.23
N GLY A 301 5.21 -0.48 15.03
CA GLY A 301 4.72 0.69 14.30
C GLY A 301 5.83 1.45 13.59
N GLY A 302 5.45 2.59 13.01
CA GLY A 302 6.29 3.39 12.12
C GLY A 302 5.61 3.66 10.79
#